data_AF-A0A967GWA5-F1
#
_entry.id   AF-A0A967GWA5-F1
#
_cell.length_a   1.000
_cell.length_b   1.000
_cell.length_c   1.000
_cell.angle_alpha   90.00
_cell.angle_beta   90.00
_cell.angle_gamma   90.00
#
_symmetry.space_group_name_H-M   'P 1'
#
loop_
_entity.id
_entity.type
_entity.pdbx_description
1 polymer ?
#
loop_
_entity_poly.entity_id
_entity_poly.type
_entity_poly.pdbx_seq_one_letter_code
_entity_poly.pdbx_strand_id
1 'polypeptide(L)'
;DLGGGSIINAGGTIISQDGNDGTLRLIKAGDSYREIARGKVFSKDPGRELWAPLAFSNGFLVMRSQSQMVCVDLRPSNKSD
;
A
#
# COMPACT_ATOMS: atom_id res chain seq x y z
N ASP A 1 -3.41 10.35 -10.90
CA ASP A 1 -4.48 9.35 -10.86
C ASP A 1 -3.93 8.09 -10.19
N LEU A 2 -4.71 7.42 -9.34
CA LEU A 2 -4.33 6.18 -8.61
C LEU A 2 -4.95 4.92 -9.26
N GLY A 3 -5.48 5.06 -10.49
CA GLY A 3 -5.93 3.93 -11.31
C GLY A 3 -7.15 3.19 -10.78
N GLY A 4 -7.94 3.80 -9.87
CA GLY A 4 -9.11 3.16 -9.28
C GLY A 4 -8.80 2.04 -8.27
N GLY A 5 -7.58 2.03 -7.70
CA GLY A 5 -7.20 1.10 -6.65
C GLY A 5 -7.82 1.43 -5.29
N SER A 6 -7.22 0.92 -4.22
CA SER A 6 -7.75 1.07 -2.85
C SER A 6 -6.91 2.03 -2.00
N ILE A 7 -7.56 2.63 -1.00
CA ILE A 7 -6.95 3.59 -0.08
C ILE A 7 -7.44 3.36 1.35
N ILE A 8 -6.57 3.56 2.34
CA ILE A 8 -6.92 3.59 3.77
C ILE A 8 -6.09 4.64 4.50
N ASN A 9 -6.66 5.32 5.49
CA ASN A 9 -5.91 6.16 6.42
C ASN A 9 -5.60 5.37 7.70
N ALA A 10 -4.31 5.20 7.99
CA ALA A 10 -3.81 4.55 9.19
C ALA A 10 -2.97 5.54 9.99
N GLY A 11 -3.59 6.17 11.00
CA GLY A 11 -2.88 7.03 11.96
C GLY A 11 -2.19 8.26 11.33
N GLY A 12 -2.80 8.88 10.31
CA GLY A 12 -2.23 10.05 9.63
C GLY A 12 -1.29 9.73 8.46
N THR A 13 -1.11 8.43 8.16
CA THR A 13 -0.53 7.98 6.88
C THR A 13 -1.65 7.45 5.99
N ILE A 14 -1.77 8.04 4.81
CA ILE A 14 -2.61 7.51 3.73
C ILE A 14 -1.80 6.39 3.04
N ILE A 15 -2.37 5.20 3.00
CA ILE A 15 -1.82 4.02 2.34
C ILE A 15 -2.65 3.77 1.10
N SER A 16 -2.01 3.67 -0.07
CA SER A 16 -2.69 3.45 -1.35
C SER A 16 -2.09 2.29 -2.12
N GLN A 17 -2.95 1.48 -2.73
CA GLN A 17 -2.62 0.55 -3.80
C GLN A 17 -3.02 1.18 -5.14
N ASP A 18 -2.09 1.29 -6.06
CA ASP A 18 -2.37 1.72 -7.43
C ASP A 18 -3.17 0.64 -8.18
N GLY A 19 -4.30 1.04 -8.77
CA GLY A 19 -5.19 0.11 -9.48
C GLY A 19 -4.64 -0.39 -10.81
N ASN A 20 -3.64 0.28 -11.40
CA ASN A 20 -3.06 -0.15 -12.67
C ASN A 20 -1.99 -1.23 -12.51
N ASP A 21 -1.19 -1.13 -11.45
CA ASP A 21 0.05 -1.89 -11.35
C ASP A 21 0.38 -2.41 -9.93
N GLY A 22 -0.51 -2.18 -8.97
CA GLY A 22 -0.41 -2.69 -7.61
C GLY A 22 0.65 -2.01 -6.75
N THR A 23 1.20 -0.86 -7.18
CA THR A 23 2.20 -0.12 -6.40
C THR A 23 1.62 0.30 -5.06
N LEU A 24 2.32 -0.04 -3.98
CA LEU A 24 2.07 0.48 -2.64
C LEU A 24 2.67 1.88 -2.52
N ARG A 25 1.88 2.84 -2.05
CA ARG A 25 2.32 4.20 -1.72
C ARG A 25 1.97 4.52 -0.26
N LEU A 26 2.92 5.11 0.45
CA LEU A 26 2.71 5.74 1.75
C LEU A 26 2.75 7.25 1.57
N ILE A 27 1.69 7.93 1.97
CA ILE A 27 1.50 9.36 1.76
C ILE A 27 1.21 9.99 3.12
N LYS A 28 1.93 11.06 3.47
CA LYS A 28 1.63 11.81 4.68
C LYS A 28 0.30 12.54 4.49
N ALA A 29 -0.65 12.36 5.40
CA ALA A 29 -1.90 13.11 5.39
C ALA A 29 -1.65 14.61 5.67
N GLY A 30 -2.38 15.47 4.99
CA GLY A 30 -2.29 16.93 5.12
C GLY A 30 -2.91 17.64 3.92
N ASP A 31 -2.64 18.95 3.81
CA ASP A 31 -3.28 19.83 2.82
C ASP A 31 -2.69 19.70 1.40
N SER A 32 -1.58 18.98 1.27
CA SER A 32 -0.90 18.75 -0.01
C SER A 32 -0.38 17.33 -0.09
N TYR A 33 -0.33 16.79 -1.31
CA TYR A 33 0.23 15.47 -1.56
C TYR A 33 1.72 15.41 -1.19
N ARG A 34 2.06 14.51 -0.25
CA ARG A 34 3.45 14.25 0.13
C ARG A 34 3.70 12.76 0.29
N GLU A 35 4.16 12.11 -0.77
CA GLU A 35 4.59 10.71 -0.73
C GLU A 35 5.87 10.57 0.11
N ILE A 36 5.88 9.62 1.04
CA ILE A 36 7.03 9.33 1.92
C ILE A 36 7.71 8.01 1.57
N ALA A 37 7.00 7.08 0.91
CA ALA A 37 7.57 5.84 0.38
C ALA A 37 6.70 5.27 -0.74
N ARG A 38 7.31 4.47 -1.63
CA ARG A 38 6.60 3.66 -2.63
C ARG A 38 7.33 2.34 -2.86
N GLY A 39 6.61 1.30 -3.30
CA GLY A 39 7.24 0.02 -3.64
C GLY A 39 6.32 -0.98 -4.33
N LYS A 40 6.92 -1.94 -5.04
CA LYS A 40 6.25 -3.14 -5.54
C LYS A 40 6.29 -4.21 -4.46
N VAL A 41 5.13 -4.77 -4.13
CA VAL A 41 5.00 -5.76 -3.05
C VAL A 41 4.49 -7.12 -3.53
N PHE A 42 3.84 -7.18 -4.70
CA PHE A 42 3.45 -8.42 -5.33
C PHE A 42 4.67 -9.03 -6.05
N SER A 43 4.92 -10.31 -5.79
CA SER A 43 6.00 -11.07 -6.43
C SER A 43 5.54 -11.86 -7.66
N LYS A 44 4.22 -12.02 -7.81
CA LYS A 44 3.57 -12.59 -9.00
C LYS A 44 2.97 -11.47 -9.84
N ASP A 45 2.63 -11.78 -11.10
CA ASP A 45 1.78 -10.90 -11.92
C ASP A 45 0.48 -10.59 -11.16
N PRO A 46 0.22 -9.32 -10.80
CA PRO A 46 -0.95 -8.97 -10.00
C PRO A 46 -2.26 -9.02 -10.81
N GLY A 47 -2.18 -9.02 -12.15
CA GLY A 47 -3.33 -8.87 -13.03
C GLY A 47 -3.81 -7.42 -13.14
N ARG A 48 -4.99 -7.23 -13.73
CA ARG A 48 -5.53 -5.90 -14.11
C ARG A 48 -6.58 -5.32 -13.16
N GLU A 49 -7.21 -6.16 -12.34
CA GLU A 49 -8.27 -5.78 -11.41
C GLU A 49 -7.70 -5.61 -9.99
N LEU A 50 -7.17 -4.43 -9.68
CA LEU A 50 -6.43 -4.16 -8.43
C LEU A 50 -7.14 -3.17 -7.49
N TRP A 51 -8.46 -3.34 -7.36
CA TRP A 51 -9.35 -2.52 -6.53
C TRP A 51 -9.66 -3.13 -5.16
N ALA A 52 -9.04 -4.27 -4.79
CA ALA A 52 -9.34 -4.97 -3.54
C ALA A 52 -9.09 -4.07 -2.30
N PRO A 53 -9.97 -4.12 -1.28
CA PRO A 53 -9.82 -3.30 -0.09
C PRO A 53 -8.56 -3.66 0.71
N LEU A 54 -7.99 -2.66 1.37
CA LEU A 54 -6.82 -2.79 2.24
C LEU A 54 -7.27 -3.12 3.67
N ALA A 55 -6.50 -3.94 4.38
CA ALA A 55 -6.70 -4.17 5.81
C ALA A 55 -5.40 -3.91 6.58
N PHE A 56 -5.47 -3.12 7.64
CA PHE A 56 -4.31 -2.74 8.44
C PHE A 56 -4.54 -3.09 9.92
N SER A 57 -3.55 -3.71 10.55
CA SER A 57 -3.57 -4.00 11.99
C SER A 57 -2.15 -4.11 12.54
N ASN A 58 -1.89 -3.45 13.67
CA ASN A 58 -0.63 -3.53 14.42
C ASN A 58 0.66 -3.37 13.57
N GLY A 59 0.64 -2.45 12.59
CA GLY A 59 1.78 -2.20 11.70
C GLY A 59 1.88 -3.14 10.50
N PHE A 60 0.97 -4.10 10.35
CA PHE A 60 0.89 -4.99 9.19
C PHE A 60 -0.24 -4.57 8.26
N LEU A 61 0.04 -4.59 6.95
CA LEU A 61 -0.91 -4.28 5.90
C LEU A 61 -1.16 -5.52 5.03
N VAL A 62 -2.40 -5.97 4.94
CA VAL A 62 -2.81 -6.98 3.96
C VAL A 62 -3.23 -6.29 2.67
N MET A 63 -2.60 -6.70 1.57
CA MET A 63 -2.93 -6.28 0.21
C MET A 63 -3.23 -7.52 -0.64
N ARG A 64 -4.13 -7.38 -1.61
CA ARG A 64 -4.54 -8.49 -2.48
C ARG A 64 -4.59 -8.05 -3.94
N SER A 65 -4.02 -8.91 -4.78
CA SER A 65 -4.20 -8.92 -6.23
C SER A 65 -5.10 -10.10 -6.64
N GLN A 66 -5.27 -10.34 -7.94
CA GLN A 66 -6.03 -11.50 -8.41
C GLN A 66 -5.32 -12.84 -8.14
N SER A 67 -3.99 -12.82 -8.06
CA SER A 67 -3.14 -14.03 -7.99
C SER A 67 -2.44 -14.22 -6.64
N GLN A 68 -2.45 -13.20 -5.78
CA GLN A 68 -1.65 -13.18 -4.56
C GLN A 68 -2.29 -12.31 -3.47
N MET A 69 -2.21 -12.79 -2.23
CA MET A 69 -2.38 -11.97 -1.03
C MET A 69 -1.00 -11.81 -0.38
N VAL A 70 -0.67 -10.59 0.03
CA VAL A 70 0.59 -10.26 0.70
C VAL A 70 0.31 -9.58 2.03
N CYS A 71 1.19 -9.82 3.01
CA CYS A 71 1.22 -9.10 4.27
C CYS A 71 2.51 -8.29 4.31
N VAL A 72 2.38 -6.97 4.28
CA VAL A 72 3.48 -6.02 4.27
C VAL A 72 3.70 -5.53 5.69
N ASP A 73 4.93 -5.68 6.19
CA ASP A 73 5.35 -5.09 7.45
C ASP A 73 5.69 -3.61 7.24
N LEU A 74 4.90 -2.72 7.83
CA LEU A 74 5.08 -1.27 7.77
C LEU A 74 5.67 -0.70 9.05
N ARG A 75 6.12 -1.55 9.98
CA ARG A 75 6.77 -1.08 11.20
C ARG A 75 8.13 -0.46 10.85
N PRO A 76 8.59 0.53 11.61
CA PRO A 76 9.95 1.05 11.45
C PRO A 76 10.95 -0.10 11.52
N SER A 77 11.87 -0.16 10.55
CA SER A 77 13.00 -1.07 10.69
C SER A 77 13.89 -0.55 11.81
N ASN A 78 13.99 -1.29 12.91
CA ASN A 78 15.06 -1.10 13.90
C ASN A 78 16.39 -1.58 13.29
N LYS A 79 16.85 -0.93 12.22
CA LYS A 79 18.24 -1.02 11.83
C LYS A 79 18.97 0.05 12.62
N SER A 80 19.50 -0.36 13.77
CA SER A 80 20.64 0.32 14.36
C SER A 80 21.79 0.14 13.37
N ASP A 81 22.18 1.21 12.69
CA ASP A 81 23.53 1.29 12.14
C ASP A 81 24.55 1.22 13.29
#